data_AF-A0A956JG57-F1
#
_entry.id   AF-A0A956JG57-F1
#
_cell.length_a   1.000
_cell.length_b   1.000
_cell.length_c   1.000
_cell.angle_alpha   90.00
_cell.angle_beta   90.00
_cell.angle_gamma   90.00
#
_symmetry.space_group_name_H-M   'P 1'
#
loop_
_entity.id
_entity.type
_entity.pdbx_description
1 polymer ?
#
loop_
_entity_poly.entity_id
_entity_poly.type
_entity_poly.pdbx_seq_one_letter_code
_entity_poly.pdbx_strand_id
1 'polypeptide(L)'
;MLPADRPAPSTTPGARAGDPQRRRADDEAAEGGERRKSGRRRRASDRLFDRATRSYPQTEALSQVRNLENLILFIDDDLRETALGLRHIEDYLIQALCLLERPRLTRTEVQAVATDGRVLEHVDSMVETLESLRRRLARLAASLR
;
A
#
# COMPACT_ATOMS: atom_id res chain seq x y z
N MET A 1 32.51 78.30 12.38
CA MET A 1 33.71 78.21 13.24
C MET A 1 33.46 77.05 14.20
N LEU A 2 34.27 75.97 14.10
CA LEU A 2 34.50 74.73 14.91
C LEU A 2 33.59 74.38 16.13
N PRO A 3 33.50 73.11 16.65
CA PRO A 3 34.20 71.84 16.29
C PRO A 3 33.40 70.50 16.48
N ALA A 4 34.10 69.37 16.25
CA ALA A 4 34.08 68.05 16.96
C ALA A 4 32.81 67.16 16.93
N ASP A 5 32.80 65.82 17.06
CA ASP A 5 33.76 64.79 17.45
C ASP A 5 33.17 63.37 17.17
N ARG A 6 34.00 62.39 16.72
CA ARG A 6 34.05 60.94 17.10
C ARG A 6 32.81 59.97 16.99
N PRO A 7 32.93 58.62 17.15
CA PRO A 7 33.35 57.61 16.13
C PRO A 7 32.44 56.32 16.09
N ALA A 8 32.92 55.23 15.44
CA ALA A 8 32.55 53.78 15.55
C ALA A 8 31.65 53.15 14.45
N PRO A 9 31.41 51.80 14.43
CA PRO A 9 32.36 50.71 14.21
C PRO A 9 31.91 49.69 13.12
N SER A 10 32.82 48.79 12.76
CA SER A 10 32.60 47.58 11.94
C SER A 10 31.70 46.53 12.62
N THR A 11 30.75 45.95 11.89
CA THR A 11 30.04 44.72 12.30
C THR A 11 29.92 43.73 11.14
N THR A 12 30.68 42.65 11.27
CA THR A 12 30.52 41.37 10.59
C THR A 12 29.16 40.74 10.94
N PRO A 13 28.37 40.21 9.97
CA PRO A 13 27.20 39.41 10.30
C PRO A 13 27.63 38.02 10.77
N GLY A 14 27.30 37.72 12.03
CA GLY A 14 27.58 36.45 12.68
C GLY A 14 26.86 35.26 12.04
N ALA A 15 27.60 34.15 12.01
CA ALA A 15 27.07 32.81 11.80
C ALA A 15 25.96 32.51 12.81
N ARG A 16 24.73 32.31 12.33
CA ARG A 16 23.66 31.70 13.13
C ARG A 16 23.93 30.19 13.22
N ALA A 17 24.17 29.76 14.45
CA ALA A 17 24.18 28.37 14.85
C ALA A 17 22.91 27.67 14.35
N GLY A 18 23.09 26.57 13.61
CA GLY A 18 22.02 25.73 13.11
C GLY A 18 21.24 25.14 14.28
N ASP A 19 19.92 25.28 14.20
CA ASP A 19 18.95 24.80 15.16
C ASP A 19 19.06 23.26 15.33
N PRO A 20 19.48 22.75 16.50
CA PRO A 20 19.68 21.31 16.72
C PRO A 20 18.36 20.52 16.72
N GLN A 21 17.21 21.19 16.81
CA GLN A 21 15.89 20.54 16.74
C GLN A 21 15.49 20.11 15.32
N ARG A 22 15.94 20.82 14.27
CA ARG A 22 15.65 20.42 12.88
C ARG A 22 16.40 19.15 12.46
N ARG A 23 17.64 18.97 12.92
CA ARG A 23 18.43 17.77 12.58
C ARG A 23 17.87 16.49 13.18
N ARG A 24 17.28 16.55 14.38
CA ARG A 24 16.68 15.37 15.03
C ARG A 24 15.39 14.90 14.34
N ALA A 25 14.58 15.82 13.82
CA ALA A 25 13.36 15.47 13.10
C ALA A 25 13.63 14.79 11.75
N ASP A 26 14.71 15.19 11.07
CA ASP A 26 15.13 14.58 9.80
C ASP A 26 15.76 13.19 10.01
N ASP A 27 16.53 13.00 11.10
CA ASP A 27 17.09 11.69 11.47
C ASP A 27 16.02 10.71 11.99
N GLU A 28 15.03 11.16 12.76
CA GLU A 28 13.91 10.29 13.20
C GLU A 28 12.98 9.91 12.04
N ALA A 29 12.81 10.79 11.04
CA ALA A 29 12.08 10.48 9.81
C ALA A 29 12.83 9.48 8.92
N ALA A 30 14.17 9.57 8.86
CA ALA A 30 15.02 8.64 8.13
C ALA A 30 15.05 7.25 8.79
N GLU A 31 15.26 7.17 10.12
CA GLU A 31 15.29 5.91 10.86
C GLU A 31 13.91 5.23 10.95
N GLY A 32 12.82 6.00 11.07
CA GLY A 32 11.45 5.50 11.01
C GLY A 32 11.09 4.95 9.62
N GLY A 33 11.71 5.49 8.56
CA GLY A 33 11.60 5.00 7.18
C GLY A 33 12.37 3.71 6.93
N GLU A 34 13.54 3.53 7.57
CA GLU A 34 14.38 2.33 7.43
C GLU A 34 13.89 1.15 8.27
N ARG A 35 13.43 1.37 9.50
CA ARG A 35 12.83 0.32 10.33
C ARG A 35 11.52 -0.24 9.74
N ARG A 36 10.76 0.57 8.98
CA ARG A 36 9.58 0.10 8.22
C ARG A 36 9.93 -0.68 6.94
N LYS A 37 11.16 -0.54 6.42
CA LYS A 37 11.60 -1.23 5.20
C LYS A 37 12.22 -2.61 5.45
N SER A 38 12.78 -2.88 6.63
CA SER A 38 13.57 -4.11 6.85
C SER A 38 12.78 -5.33 7.34
N GLY A 39 11.59 -5.16 7.94
CA GLY A 39 10.78 -6.27 8.45
C GLY A 39 9.65 -6.76 7.53
N ARG A 40 9.17 -5.91 6.62
CA ARG A 40 7.90 -6.11 5.86
C ARG A 40 8.08 -6.52 4.40
N ARG A 41 9.30 -6.83 3.96
CA ARG A 41 9.66 -7.06 2.55
C ARG A 41 10.32 -8.41 2.28
N ARG A 42 10.21 -9.35 3.23
CA ARG A 42 10.91 -10.64 3.18
C ARG A 42 10.06 -11.77 2.61
N ARG A 43 8.74 -11.62 2.53
CA ARG A 43 7.86 -12.68 2.01
C ARG A 43 7.92 -12.67 0.48
N ALA A 44 8.00 -13.85 -0.13
CA ALA A 44 7.94 -13.98 -1.57
C ALA A 44 6.67 -13.31 -2.15
N SER A 45 5.58 -13.34 -1.39
CA SER A 45 4.31 -12.68 -1.69
C SER A 45 4.43 -11.15 -1.81
N ASP A 46 5.22 -10.49 -0.97
CA ASP A 46 5.41 -9.03 -1.04
C ASP A 46 6.05 -8.61 -2.37
N ARG A 47 6.91 -9.48 -2.93
CA ARG A 47 7.58 -9.25 -4.22
C ARG A 47 6.62 -9.31 -5.41
N LEU A 48 5.50 -10.02 -5.30
CA LEU A 48 4.45 -10.04 -6.33
C LEU A 48 3.79 -8.66 -6.42
N PHE A 49 3.48 -8.05 -5.27
CA PHE A 49 2.80 -6.76 -5.22
C PHE A 49 3.68 -5.56 -5.58
N ASP A 50 4.99 -5.64 -5.31
CA ASP A 50 5.98 -4.59 -5.63
C ASP A 50 6.44 -4.61 -7.10
N ARG A 51 6.05 -5.63 -7.88
CA ARG A 51 6.59 -5.92 -9.21
C ARG A 51 6.40 -4.78 -10.21
N ALA A 52 5.28 -4.07 -10.15
CA ALA A 52 4.98 -2.94 -11.03
C ALA A 52 5.99 -1.78 -10.91
N THR A 53 6.74 -1.72 -9.81
CA THR A 53 7.73 -0.67 -9.55
C THR A 53 9.18 -1.12 -9.77
N ARG A 54 9.39 -2.38 -10.15
CA ARG A 54 10.73 -2.95 -10.33
C ARG A 54 11.02 -3.21 -11.80
N SER A 55 12.20 -2.80 -12.23
CA SER A 55 12.76 -3.22 -13.52
C SER A 55 13.39 -4.60 -13.36
N TYR A 56 13.01 -5.55 -14.22
CA TYR A 56 13.57 -6.89 -14.23
C TYR A 56 14.55 -7.02 -15.40
N PRO A 57 15.71 -7.66 -15.21
CA PRO A 57 16.58 -7.97 -16.33
C PRO A 57 15.86 -8.95 -17.26
N GLN A 58 15.66 -8.57 -18.52
CA GLN A 58 15.08 -9.46 -19.53
C GLN A 58 16.07 -10.59 -19.81
N THR A 59 15.72 -11.81 -19.44
CA THR A 59 16.46 -13.02 -19.83
C THR A 59 16.07 -13.42 -21.24
N GLU A 60 17.05 -13.68 -22.13
CA GLU A 60 16.81 -14.12 -23.52
C GLU A 60 15.91 -15.36 -23.61
N ALA A 61 15.98 -16.27 -22.64
CA ALA A 61 15.11 -17.45 -22.59
C ALA A 61 13.61 -17.11 -22.44
N LEU A 62 13.28 -15.98 -21.81
CA LEU A 62 11.91 -15.52 -21.60
C LEU A 62 11.50 -14.39 -22.56
N SER A 63 12.45 -13.77 -23.27
CA SER A 63 12.14 -12.73 -24.27
C SER A 63 11.34 -13.28 -25.46
N GLN A 64 11.42 -14.59 -25.70
CA GLN A 64 10.61 -15.27 -26.72
C GLN A 64 9.17 -15.53 -26.29
N VAL A 65 8.88 -15.50 -24.98
CA VAL A 65 7.52 -15.68 -24.45
C VAL A 65 6.77 -14.36 -24.55
N ARG A 66 6.20 -14.11 -25.74
CA ARG A 66 5.39 -12.91 -26.00
C ARG A 66 4.29 -12.77 -24.93
N ASN A 67 4.16 -11.56 -24.39
CA ASN A 67 3.12 -11.14 -23.44
C ASN A 67 3.19 -11.77 -22.03
N LEU A 68 4.29 -12.45 -21.66
CA LEU A 68 4.45 -12.99 -20.30
C LEU A 68 4.34 -11.89 -19.23
N GLU A 69 5.00 -10.75 -19.43
CA GLU A 69 4.97 -9.61 -18.51
C GLU A 69 3.55 -9.10 -18.27
N ASN A 70 2.80 -8.89 -19.37
CA ASN A 70 1.39 -8.47 -19.34
C ASN A 70 0.52 -9.50 -18.63
N LEU A 71 0.71 -10.80 -18.91
CA LEU A 71 -0.06 -11.86 -18.27
C LEU A 71 0.11 -11.86 -16.76
N ILE A 72 1.35 -11.72 -16.28
CA ILE A 72 1.60 -11.66 -14.84
C ILE A 72 1.00 -10.35 -14.26
N LEU A 73 0.99 -9.23 -14.99
CA LEU A 73 0.42 -7.97 -14.48
C LEU A 73 -1.08 -8.13 -14.19
N PHE A 74 -1.77 -8.82 -15.08
CA PHE A 74 -3.17 -9.15 -14.85
C PHE A 74 -3.39 -10.15 -13.71
N ILE A 75 -2.49 -11.12 -13.53
CA ILE A 75 -2.55 -12.04 -12.39
C ILE A 75 -2.38 -11.27 -11.08
N ASP A 76 -1.45 -10.32 -11.02
CA ASP A 76 -1.26 -9.48 -9.84
C ASP A 76 -2.51 -8.64 -9.54
N ASP A 77 -3.19 -8.15 -10.58
CA ASP A 77 -4.45 -7.41 -10.46
C ASP A 77 -5.59 -8.29 -9.93
N ASP A 78 -5.81 -9.46 -10.53
CA ASP A 78 -6.81 -10.43 -10.07
C ASP A 78 -6.56 -10.83 -8.59
N LEU A 79 -5.29 -10.93 -8.15
CA LEU A 79 -4.93 -11.20 -6.75
C LEU A 79 -5.24 -10.02 -5.81
N ARG A 80 -5.02 -8.77 -6.25
CA ARG A 80 -5.39 -7.58 -5.47
C ARG A 80 -6.90 -7.48 -5.32
N GLU A 81 -7.63 -7.71 -6.40
CA GLU A 81 -9.11 -7.68 -6.39
C GLU A 81 -9.67 -8.78 -5.48
N THR A 82 -9.09 -9.99 -5.52
CA THR A 82 -9.45 -11.07 -4.59
C THR A 82 -9.23 -10.67 -3.12
N ALA A 83 -8.10 -10.01 -2.82
CA ALA A 83 -7.81 -9.54 -1.47
C ALA A 83 -8.79 -8.44 -1.01
N LEU A 84 -9.21 -7.56 -1.92
CA LEU A 84 -10.21 -6.54 -1.66
C LEU A 84 -11.58 -7.16 -1.37
N GLY A 85 -12.01 -8.13 -2.18
CA GLY A 85 -13.25 -8.87 -1.94
C GLY A 85 -13.28 -9.59 -0.58
N LEU A 86 -12.18 -10.25 -0.20
CA LEU A 86 -12.05 -10.86 1.13
C LEU A 86 -12.19 -9.84 2.26
N ARG A 87 -11.65 -8.62 2.08
CA ARG A 87 -11.77 -7.56 3.07
C ARG A 87 -13.22 -7.10 3.23
N HIS A 88 -14.00 -7.02 2.15
CA HIS A 88 -15.41 -6.68 2.23
C HIS A 88 -16.23 -7.73 2.99
N ILE A 89 -15.92 -9.02 2.80
CA ILE A 89 -16.53 -10.11 3.58
C ILE A 89 -16.17 -9.97 5.06
N GLU A 90 -14.89 -9.72 5.36
CA GLU A 90 -14.43 -9.48 6.74
C GLU A 90 -15.17 -8.30 7.39
N ASP A 91 -15.28 -7.16 6.70
CA ASP A 91 -15.97 -5.98 7.21
C ASP A 91 -17.47 -6.26 7.48
N TYR A 92 -18.13 -7.08 6.64
CA TYR A 92 -19.51 -7.53 6.90
C TYR A 92 -19.61 -8.43 8.14
N LEU A 93 -18.69 -9.39 8.29
CA LEU A 93 -18.66 -10.28 9.45
C LEU A 93 -18.36 -9.53 10.75
N ILE A 94 -17.47 -8.53 10.72
CA ILE A 94 -17.20 -7.66 11.86
C ILE A 94 -18.47 -6.87 12.24
N GLN A 95 -19.22 -6.35 11.26
CA GLN A 95 -20.49 -5.66 11.55
C GLN A 95 -21.51 -6.60 12.20
N ALA A 96 -21.63 -7.82 11.70
CA ALA A 96 -22.50 -8.84 12.30
C ALA A 96 -22.05 -9.19 13.72
N LEU A 97 -20.75 -9.35 13.96
CA LEU A 97 -20.19 -9.61 15.29
C LEU A 97 -20.46 -8.45 16.26
N CYS A 98 -20.23 -7.21 15.83
CA CYS A 98 -20.54 -6.01 16.61
C CYS A 98 -22.02 -5.94 17.00
N LEU A 99 -22.94 -6.41 16.16
CA LEU A 99 -24.35 -6.52 16.54
C LEU A 99 -24.55 -7.54 17.66
N LEU A 100 -23.96 -8.73 17.54
CA LEU A 100 -24.07 -9.80 18.55
C LEU A 100 -23.49 -9.42 19.91
N GLU A 101 -22.44 -8.59 19.94
CA GLU A 101 -21.79 -8.15 21.16
C GLU A 101 -22.55 -7.03 21.91
N ARG A 102 -23.58 -6.44 21.28
CA ARG A 102 -24.32 -5.33 21.90
C ARG A 102 -25.33 -5.82 22.94
N PRO A 103 -25.33 -5.24 24.16
CA PRO A 103 -26.23 -5.66 25.24
C PRO A 103 -27.70 -5.33 24.97
N ARG A 104 -27.99 -4.43 24.03
CA ARG A 104 -29.34 -4.12 23.54
C ARG A 104 -29.28 -3.97 22.03
N LEU A 105 -30.06 -4.79 21.34
CA LEU A 105 -30.22 -4.80 19.89
C LEU A 105 -31.62 -4.31 19.54
N THR A 106 -31.72 -3.42 18.56
CA THR A 106 -33.00 -3.06 17.98
C THR A 106 -33.28 -3.92 16.74
N ARG A 107 -34.57 -4.19 16.48
CA ARG A 107 -35.00 -4.91 15.28
C ARG A 107 -34.55 -4.20 13.99
N THR A 108 -34.51 -2.87 14.00
CA THR A 108 -34.07 -2.05 12.86
C THR A 108 -32.60 -2.29 12.53
N GLU A 109 -31.73 -2.39 13.52
CA GLU A 109 -30.29 -2.65 13.31
C GLU A 109 -30.04 -4.05 12.74
N VAL A 110 -30.76 -5.06 13.25
CA VAL A 110 -30.70 -6.42 12.70
C VAL A 110 -31.19 -6.45 11.26
N GLN A 111 -32.31 -5.78 10.98
CA GLN A 111 -32.89 -5.75 9.64
C GLN A 111 -31.92 -5.08 8.65
N ALA A 112 -31.26 -3.99 9.04
CA ALA A 112 -30.31 -3.27 8.18
C ALA A 112 -29.18 -4.19 7.69
N VAL A 113 -28.55 -4.96 8.59
CA VAL A 113 -27.48 -5.91 8.24
C VAL A 113 -28.02 -7.11 7.47
N ALA A 114 -29.22 -7.60 7.81
CA ALA A 114 -29.85 -8.72 7.10
C ALA A 114 -30.23 -8.37 5.65
N THR A 115 -30.52 -7.10 5.37
CA THR A 115 -30.85 -6.62 4.02
C THR A 115 -29.63 -6.13 3.24
N ASP A 116 -28.45 -6.08 3.85
CA ASP A 116 -27.23 -5.67 3.15
C ASP A 116 -26.75 -6.80 2.23
N GLY A 117 -27.25 -6.77 0.99
CA GLY A 117 -26.89 -7.72 -0.07
C GLY A 117 -25.51 -7.50 -0.68
N ARG A 118 -24.80 -6.41 -0.33
CA ARG A 118 -23.50 -6.08 -0.93
C ARG A 118 -22.46 -7.18 -0.71
N VAL A 119 -22.52 -7.87 0.43
CA VAL A 119 -21.62 -8.99 0.70
C VAL A 119 -21.78 -10.12 -0.33
N LEU A 120 -23.00 -10.37 -0.81
CA LEU A 120 -23.26 -11.39 -1.84
C LEU A 120 -22.74 -10.91 -3.20
N GLU A 121 -22.95 -9.64 -3.54
CA GLU A 121 -22.39 -9.03 -4.76
C GLU A 121 -20.85 -9.11 -4.79
N HIS A 122 -20.20 -8.88 -3.64
CA HIS A 122 -18.75 -9.03 -3.50
C HIS A 122 -18.30 -10.48 -3.66
N VAL A 123 -19.04 -11.45 -3.12
CA VAL A 123 -18.76 -12.88 -3.31
C VAL A 123 -18.88 -13.27 -4.78
N ASP A 124 -19.92 -12.82 -5.47
CA ASP A 124 -20.11 -13.10 -6.89
C ASP A 124 -18.96 -12.51 -7.74
N SER A 125 -18.58 -11.26 -7.47
CA SER A 125 -17.43 -10.62 -8.12
C SER A 125 -16.11 -11.36 -7.85
N MET A 126 -15.92 -11.89 -6.64
CA MET A 126 -14.77 -12.72 -6.31
C MET A 126 -14.75 -14.03 -7.11
N VAL A 127 -15.90 -14.68 -7.30
CA VAL A 127 -15.99 -15.91 -8.10
C VAL A 127 -15.54 -15.64 -9.54
N GLU A 128 -16.01 -14.55 -10.15
CA GLU A 128 -15.61 -14.14 -11.51
C GLU A 128 -14.11 -13.83 -11.61
N THR A 129 -13.59 -13.11 -10.60
CA THR A 129 -12.16 -12.79 -10.48
C THR A 129 -11.31 -14.05 -10.36
N LEU A 130 -11.69 -14.99 -9.49
CA LEU A 130 -11.00 -16.26 -9.29
C LEU A 130 -11.05 -17.15 -10.54
N GLU A 131 -12.16 -17.13 -11.29
CA GLU A 131 -12.26 -17.86 -12.55
C GLU A 131 -11.30 -17.28 -13.60
N SER A 132 -11.21 -15.95 -13.67
CA SER A 132 -10.27 -15.24 -14.54
C SER A 132 -8.82 -15.54 -14.16
N LEU A 133 -8.49 -15.48 -12.87
CA LEU A 133 -7.20 -15.84 -12.32
C LEU A 133 -6.82 -17.28 -12.71
N ARG A 134 -7.73 -18.25 -12.53
CA ARG A 134 -7.52 -19.64 -12.92
C ARG A 134 -7.18 -19.77 -14.41
N ARG A 135 -7.94 -19.10 -15.29
CA ARG A 135 -7.67 -19.11 -16.74
C ARG A 135 -6.30 -18.50 -17.07
N ARG A 136 -5.94 -17.41 -16.42
CA ARG A 136 -4.64 -16.74 -16.65
C ARG A 136 -3.47 -17.58 -16.13
N LEU A 137 -3.59 -18.21 -14.97
CA LEU A 137 -2.57 -19.12 -14.44
C LEU A 137 -2.37 -20.34 -15.35
N ALA A 138 -3.45 -20.89 -15.91
CA ALA A 138 -3.34 -21.98 -16.88
C ALA A 138 -2.59 -21.54 -18.15
N ARG A 139 -2.87 -20.34 -18.67
CA ARG A 139 -2.13 -19.74 -19.79
C ARG A 139 -0.66 -19.52 -19.46
N LEU A 140 -0.37 -19.04 -18.25
CA LEU A 140 1.00 -18.81 -17.78
C LEU A 140 1.78 -20.14 -17.73
N ALA A 141 1.18 -21.18 -17.17
CA ALA A 141 1.79 -22.50 -17.13
C ALA A 141 2.01 -23.07 -18.54
N ALA A 142 1.09 -22.84 -19.47
CA ALA A 142 1.24 -23.26 -20.86
C ALA A 142 2.33 -22.47 -21.61
N SER A 143 2.53 -21.18 -21.31
CA SER A 143 3.55 -20.36 -21.95
C SER A 143 4.98 -20.62 -21.46
N LEU A 144 5.12 -21.36 -20.35
CA LEU A 144 6.40 -21.70 -19.73
C LEU A 144 6.86 -23.14 -20.03
N ARG A 145 6.08 -23.90 -20.81
CA ARG A 145 6.44 -25.22 -21.32
C ARG A 145 7.08 -25.11 -22.69
#